data_AF-F8NGR1-F1
#
_entry.id   AF-F8NGR1-F1
#
_cell.length_a   1.000
_cell.length_b   1.000
_cell.length_c   1.000
_cell.angle_alpha   90.00
_cell.angle_beta   90.00
_cell.angle_gamma   90.00
#
_symmetry.space_group_name_H-M   'P 1'
#
loop_
_entity.id
_entity.type
_entity.pdbx_description
1 polymer ?
#
loop_
_entity_poly.entity_id
_entity_poly.type
_entity_poly.pdbx_seq_one_letter_code
_entity_poly.pdbx_strand_id
1 'polypeptide(L)'
;MSPSTSSMALDNVTKTMAQASAVDARGSNFNDVHDNGYQLNSENHGPQTINTTINQYTQGNAKERQEFADWLSPLSFRQTRGDIYGHRREGTGKWVLDDKNFKDWQSGTVKTLWCPGIPGAGKTILASYIINHLEQKKADDVAVAYVYCSYMEQSTQTVYNLIASLLKQLVQDSLPTFDRVKNK
;
A
#
# COMPACT_ATOMS: atom_id res chain seq x y z
N MET A 1 -57.07 0.97 2.28
CA MET A 1 -56.40 0.96 3.59
C MET A 1 -54.98 0.44 3.40
N SER A 2 -53.99 1.34 3.47
CA SER A 2 -52.59 1.04 3.84
C SER A 2 -52.54 0.77 5.37
N PRO A 3 -51.44 0.26 6.00
CA PRO A 3 -50.05 0.33 5.57
C PRO A 3 -49.14 -0.92 5.83
N SER A 4 -47.88 -0.75 5.42
CA SER A 4 -46.62 -1.49 5.66
C SER A 4 -46.51 -2.31 6.96
N THR A 5 -45.61 -3.32 6.97
CA THR A 5 -44.42 -3.43 7.88
C THR A 5 -43.73 -4.79 7.68
N SER A 6 -42.73 -4.89 6.82
CA SER A 6 -41.67 -5.92 6.94
C SER A 6 -40.40 -5.50 6.19
N SER A 7 -40.02 -4.24 6.41
CA SER A 7 -38.73 -3.63 6.00
C SER A 7 -37.94 -3.16 7.24
N MET A 8 -38.24 -3.71 8.43
CA MET A 8 -37.73 -3.21 9.72
C MET A 8 -36.91 -4.23 10.51
N ALA A 9 -36.73 -5.46 10.03
CA ALA A 9 -36.04 -6.51 10.80
C ALA A 9 -34.53 -6.64 10.49
N LEU A 10 -34.02 -6.05 9.41
CA LEU A 10 -32.59 -6.11 9.06
C LEU A 10 -31.81 -4.82 9.37
N ASP A 11 -32.49 -3.71 9.66
CA ASP A 11 -31.87 -2.45 10.06
C ASP A 11 -31.57 -2.36 11.57
N ASN A 12 -32.12 -3.27 12.38
CA ASN A 12 -32.02 -3.24 13.85
C ASN A 12 -30.81 -3.99 14.45
N VAL A 13 -30.09 -4.79 13.65
CA VAL A 13 -28.85 -5.44 14.13
C VAL A 13 -27.65 -4.48 13.97
N THR A 14 -27.66 -3.60 12.96
CA THR A 14 -26.55 -2.69 12.66
C THR A 14 -26.57 -1.41 13.52
N LYS A 15 -27.69 -1.08 14.18
CA LYS A 15 -27.83 0.10 15.06
C LYS A 15 -27.58 -0.16 16.55
N THR A 16 -27.40 -1.40 16.98
CA THR A 16 -27.35 -1.76 18.42
C THR A 16 -25.92 -1.93 18.97
N MET A 17 -24.87 -1.60 18.21
CA MET A 17 -23.49 -1.51 18.74
C MET A 17 -22.93 -0.09 18.81
N ALA A 18 -23.80 0.92 18.71
CA ALA A 18 -23.49 2.30 19.03
C ALA A 18 -24.27 2.71 20.30
N GLN A 19 -23.80 2.30 21.49
CA GLN A 19 -23.97 3.02 22.76
C GLN A 19 -23.39 2.22 23.94
N ALA A 20 -22.20 2.62 24.39
CA ALA A 20 -21.78 2.47 25.78
C ALA A 20 -20.82 3.61 26.09
N SER A 21 -21.31 4.64 26.78
CA SER A 21 -20.48 5.70 27.37
C SER A 21 -20.93 6.00 28.79
N ALA A 22 -19.99 5.89 29.74
CA ALA A 22 -19.84 6.59 31.04
C ALA A 22 -18.46 6.12 31.59
N VAL A 23 -17.35 6.89 31.63
CA VAL A 23 -16.95 8.07 32.46
C VAL A 23 -17.01 7.70 33.97
N ASP A 24 -16.00 7.81 34.86
CA ASP A 24 -14.84 8.72 34.96
C ASP A 24 -13.70 8.22 35.91
N ALA A 25 -12.53 8.87 35.75
CA ALA A 25 -11.39 9.23 36.60
C ALA A 25 -11.10 8.54 37.95
N ARG A 26 -9.85 8.05 38.06
CA ARG A 26 -8.94 8.31 39.21
C ARG A 26 -7.52 7.81 38.88
N GLY A 27 -6.55 8.73 38.73
CA GLY A 27 -5.13 8.35 38.76
C GLY A 27 -4.11 9.10 37.89
N SER A 28 -4.33 10.38 37.59
CA SER A 28 -3.31 11.47 37.48
C SER A 28 -2.12 11.37 36.49
N ASN A 29 -2.18 12.25 35.49
CA ASN A 29 -1.17 13.16 34.89
C ASN A 29 0.32 12.77 34.80
N PHE A 30 0.87 12.92 33.58
CA PHE A 30 2.30 13.07 33.34
C PHE A 30 2.58 14.39 32.58
N ASN A 31 2.82 15.43 33.39
CA ASN A 31 3.64 16.63 33.21
C ASN A 31 3.39 17.62 32.06
N ASP A 32 2.72 18.70 32.45
CA ASP A 32 3.11 20.09 32.15
C ASP A 32 4.60 20.33 32.45
N VAL A 33 5.28 21.04 31.56
CA VAL A 33 6.57 21.69 31.83
C VAL A 33 6.31 23.20 31.89
N HIS A 34 6.39 23.76 33.09
CA HIS A 34 6.68 25.16 33.31
C HIS A 34 8.18 25.29 33.56
N ASP A 35 8.90 26.00 32.70
CA ASP A 35 10.01 26.83 33.15
C ASP A 35 10.12 28.08 32.27
N ASN A 36 10.69 29.10 32.89
CA ASN A 36 10.33 30.50 32.83
C ASN A 36 10.83 31.26 31.60
N GLY A 37 10.19 32.40 31.38
CA GLY A 37 10.32 33.23 30.20
C GLY A 37 11.73 33.75 29.91
N TYR A 38 11.96 33.98 28.63
CA TYR A 38 12.30 35.32 28.16
C TYR A 38 11.48 35.59 26.88
N GLN A 39 10.50 36.50 26.98
CA GLN A 39 10.06 37.23 25.80
C GLN A 39 11.17 38.22 25.45
N LEU A 40 11.95 37.91 24.42
CA LEU A 40 12.66 38.91 23.66
C LEU A 40 11.93 39.04 22.33
N ASN A 41 11.21 40.14 22.17
CA ASN A 41 10.65 40.55 20.90
C ASN A 41 11.81 40.75 19.92
N SER A 42 11.88 39.88 18.91
CA SER A 42 12.57 40.18 17.67
C SER A 42 11.76 39.53 16.55
N GLU A 43 11.27 40.38 15.66
CA GLU A 43 10.52 40.04 14.46
C GLU A 43 11.18 38.88 13.71
N ASN A 44 10.54 37.71 13.59
CA ASN A 44 10.78 36.75 12.51
C ASN A 44 9.65 35.72 12.42
N HIS A 45 9.00 35.65 11.27
CA HIS A 45 7.93 34.70 10.96
C HIS A 45 8.48 33.28 10.70
N GLY A 46 8.12 32.29 11.52
CA GLY A 46 8.37 30.84 11.31
C GLY A 46 8.15 30.09 12.63
N PRO A 47 7.36 28.99 12.70
CA PRO A 47 7.57 27.68 12.05
C PRO A 47 6.32 27.11 11.35
N GLN A 48 5.21 27.86 11.30
CA GLN A 48 3.95 27.44 10.68
C GLN A 48 4.06 27.34 9.15
N THR A 49 4.92 28.15 8.53
CA THR A 49 5.15 28.18 7.08
C THR A 49 5.88 26.93 6.60
N ILE A 50 6.86 26.41 7.35
CA ILE A 50 7.70 25.28 6.91
C ILE A 50 6.87 23.99 6.78
N ASN A 51 6.05 23.66 7.79
CA ASN A 51 5.20 22.47 7.73
C ASN A 51 4.12 22.59 6.65
N THR A 52 3.57 23.79 6.46
CA THR A 52 2.56 24.05 5.42
C THR A 52 3.17 23.93 4.02
N THR A 53 4.36 24.50 3.79
CA THR A 53 5.08 24.41 2.52
C THR A 53 5.57 22.98 2.26
N ILE A 54 6.06 22.25 3.26
CA ILE A 54 6.42 20.83 3.12
C ILE A 54 5.20 20.01 2.73
N ASN A 55 4.07 20.16 3.43
CA ASN A 55 2.84 19.42 3.11
C ASN A 55 2.31 19.76 1.70
N GLN A 56 2.35 21.02 1.29
CA GLN A 56 1.96 21.45 -0.05
C GLN A 56 2.93 20.92 -1.14
N TYR A 57 4.23 20.90 -0.88
CA TYR A 57 5.25 20.38 -1.80
C TYR A 57 5.13 18.86 -1.96
N THR A 58 4.93 18.14 -0.85
CA THR A 58 4.70 16.68 -0.86
C THR A 58 3.38 16.33 -1.56
N GLN A 59 2.30 17.10 -1.35
CA GLN A 59 1.01 16.88 -2.04
C GLN A 59 1.05 17.25 -3.53
N GLY A 60 1.74 18.32 -3.90
CA GLY A 60 1.94 18.73 -5.31
C GLY A 60 2.68 17.66 -6.11
N ASN A 61 3.73 17.07 -5.52
CA ASN A 61 4.45 15.95 -6.12
C ASN A 61 3.57 14.70 -6.22
N ALA A 62 2.74 14.40 -5.23
CA ALA A 62 1.91 13.19 -5.22
C ALA A 62 0.88 13.17 -6.37
N LYS A 63 0.21 14.30 -6.65
CA LYS A 63 -0.75 14.38 -7.75
C LYS A 63 -0.07 14.27 -9.12
N GLU A 64 1.02 14.99 -9.32
CA GLU A 64 1.79 14.94 -10.57
C GLU A 64 2.35 13.53 -10.83
N ARG A 65 2.84 12.86 -9.78
CA ARG A 65 3.28 11.46 -9.84
C ARG A 65 2.17 10.52 -10.25
N GLN A 66 0.96 10.73 -9.72
CA GLN A 66 -0.19 9.90 -10.05
C GLN A 66 -0.61 10.11 -11.52
N GLU A 67 -0.67 11.36 -11.99
CA GLU A 67 -0.98 11.68 -13.39
C GLU A 67 0.05 11.07 -14.35
N PHE A 68 1.34 11.19 -14.02
CA PHE A 68 2.40 10.58 -14.80
C PHE A 68 2.35 9.04 -14.77
N ALA A 69 2.07 8.45 -13.61
CA ALA A 69 1.89 7.01 -13.45
C ALA A 69 0.72 6.50 -14.29
N ASP A 70 -0.39 7.23 -14.34
CA ASP A 70 -1.56 6.88 -15.15
C ASP A 70 -1.32 7.07 -16.65
N TRP A 71 -0.52 8.07 -17.04
CA TRP A 71 -0.04 8.24 -18.41
C TRP A 71 0.86 7.09 -18.87
N LEU A 72 1.73 6.57 -17.99
CA LEU A 72 2.65 5.47 -18.33
C LEU A 72 1.89 4.20 -18.73
N SER A 73 0.90 3.79 -17.94
CA SER A 73 0.14 2.57 -18.23
C SER A 73 -1.25 2.63 -17.62
N PRO A 74 -2.27 2.18 -18.37
CA PRO A 74 -3.62 1.99 -17.82
C PRO A 74 -3.69 0.78 -16.88
N LEU A 75 -2.69 -0.11 -16.88
CA LEU A 75 -2.69 -1.31 -16.05
C LEU A 75 -2.29 -0.98 -14.60
N SER A 76 -3.00 -1.58 -13.64
CA SER A 76 -2.66 -1.52 -12.22
C SER A 76 -2.78 -2.91 -11.59
N PHE A 77 -1.66 -3.49 -11.19
CA PHE A 77 -1.63 -4.82 -10.58
C PHE A 77 -1.72 -4.78 -9.05
N ARG A 78 -1.68 -3.60 -8.42
CA ARG A 78 -1.77 -3.47 -6.95
C ARG A 78 -3.08 -3.97 -6.38
N GLN A 79 -4.19 -3.62 -7.03
CA GLN A 79 -5.53 -4.08 -6.66
C GLN A 79 -5.64 -5.60 -6.84
N THR A 80 -5.31 -6.10 -8.02
CA THR A 80 -5.30 -7.55 -8.33
C THR A 80 -4.47 -8.35 -7.32
N ARG A 81 -3.27 -7.87 -6.97
CA ARG A 81 -2.42 -8.49 -5.93
C ARG A 81 -3.13 -8.50 -4.58
N GLY A 82 -3.73 -7.38 -4.19
CA GLY A 82 -4.49 -7.25 -2.94
C GLY A 82 -5.65 -8.24 -2.87
N ASP A 83 -6.42 -8.37 -3.95
CA ASP A 83 -7.53 -9.31 -4.04
C ASP A 83 -7.03 -10.75 -3.94
N ILE A 84 -6.04 -11.14 -4.75
CA ILE A 84 -5.44 -12.49 -4.71
C ILE A 84 -4.92 -12.82 -3.32
N TYR A 85 -4.21 -11.89 -2.69
CA TYR A 85 -3.68 -12.07 -1.34
C TYR A 85 -4.80 -12.19 -0.30
N GLY A 86 -5.87 -11.39 -0.42
CA GLY A 86 -7.03 -11.45 0.47
C GLY A 86 -7.79 -12.78 0.41
N HIS A 87 -7.75 -13.47 -0.73
CA HIS A 87 -8.32 -14.82 -0.87
C HIS A 87 -7.43 -15.91 -0.27
N ARG A 88 -6.19 -15.60 0.14
CA ARG A 88 -5.29 -16.57 0.76
C ARG A 88 -5.83 -16.99 2.12
N ARG A 89 -6.02 -18.30 2.30
CA ARG A 89 -6.27 -18.86 3.63
C ARG A 89 -5.01 -18.79 4.48
N GLU A 90 -5.16 -18.36 5.72
CA GLU A 90 -4.04 -18.29 6.66
C GLU A 90 -3.29 -19.63 6.75
N GLY A 91 -1.95 -19.58 6.79
CA GLY A 91 -1.10 -20.77 6.79
C GLY A 91 -0.68 -21.24 5.39
N THR A 92 -1.47 -20.96 4.35
CA THR A 92 -1.19 -21.40 2.99
C THR A 92 0.10 -20.78 2.46
N GLY A 93 1.01 -21.62 1.96
CA GLY A 93 2.26 -21.19 1.32
C GLY A 93 3.33 -20.68 2.28
N LYS A 94 3.12 -20.71 3.60
CA LYS A 94 4.13 -20.26 4.60
C LYS A 94 5.47 -20.96 4.43
N TRP A 95 5.44 -22.25 4.09
CA TRP A 95 6.61 -23.10 3.88
C TRP A 95 7.63 -22.52 2.88
N VAL A 96 7.18 -21.70 1.92
CA VAL A 96 8.07 -21.19 0.85
C VAL A 96 9.16 -20.29 1.40
N LEU A 97 8.90 -19.58 2.50
CA LEU A 97 9.90 -18.69 3.09
C LEU A 97 11.03 -19.47 3.78
N ASP A 98 10.76 -20.73 4.14
CA ASP A 98 11.74 -21.63 4.74
C ASP A 98 12.48 -22.47 3.70
N ASP A 99 11.96 -22.55 2.48
CA ASP A 99 12.54 -23.32 1.37
C ASP A 99 13.92 -22.79 0.96
N LYS A 100 14.84 -23.70 0.68
CA LYS A 100 16.20 -23.35 0.29
C LYS A 100 16.25 -22.57 -1.03
N ASN A 101 15.44 -22.95 -2.02
CA ASN A 101 15.46 -22.29 -3.33
C ASN A 101 14.96 -20.85 -3.23
N PHE A 102 13.96 -20.61 -2.38
CA PHE A 102 13.49 -19.27 -2.09
C PHE A 102 14.59 -18.44 -1.41
N LYS A 103 15.26 -18.98 -0.39
CA LYS A 103 16.35 -18.30 0.32
C LYS A 103 17.53 -17.97 -0.60
N ASP A 104 17.95 -18.91 -1.44
CA ASP A 104 19.00 -18.71 -2.44
C ASP A 104 18.62 -17.64 -3.49
N TRP A 105 17.33 -17.58 -3.86
CA TRP A 105 16.83 -16.55 -4.75
C TRP A 105 16.79 -15.17 -4.08
N GLN A 106 16.28 -15.11 -2.85
CA GLN A 106 16.16 -13.86 -2.09
C GLN A 106 17.52 -13.26 -1.74
N SER A 107 18.54 -14.09 -1.44
CA SER A 107 19.91 -13.63 -1.23
C SER A 107 20.59 -13.15 -2.53
N GLY A 108 19.99 -13.43 -3.69
CA GLY A 108 20.55 -13.15 -5.00
C GLY A 108 21.62 -14.14 -5.46
N THR A 109 21.84 -15.24 -4.73
CA THR A 109 22.68 -16.38 -5.16
C THR A 109 22.14 -16.97 -6.46
N VAL A 110 20.82 -17.07 -6.57
CA VAL A 110 20.09 -17.40 -7.80
C VAL A 110 19.27 -16.20 -8.25
N LYS A 111 19.24 -15.90 -9.55
CA LYS A 111 18.51 -14.72 -10.07
C LYS A 111 17.03 -14.96 -10.35
N THR A 112 16.65 -16.23 -10.55
CA THR A 112 15.29 -16.62 -10.93
C THR A 112 14.78 -17.74 -10.06
N LEU A 113 13.65 -17.53 -9.39
CA LEU A 113 12.88 -18.57 -8.73
C LEU A 113 11.79 -19.07 -9.68
N TRP A 114 11.87 -20.35 -10.06
CA TRP A 114 10.87 -20.98 -10.90
C TRP A 114 9.95 -21.87 -10.06
N CYS A 115 8.64 -21.67 -10.17
CA CYS A 115 7.63 -22.43 -9.43
C CYS A 115 6.71 -23.21 -10.39
N PRO A 116 7.15 -24.37 -10.89
CA PRO A 116 6.31 -25.21 -11.74
C PRO A 116 5.20 -25.87 -10.90
N GLY A 117 4.08 -26.18 -11.55
CA GLY A 117 3.01 -26.92 -10.89
C GLY A 117 1.77 -27.05 -11.76
N ILE A 118 0.91 -28.01 -11.43
CA ILE A 118 -0.35 -28.25 -12.14
C ILE A 118 -1.31 -27.05 -12.05
N PRO A 119 -2.23 -26.87 -13.01
CA PRO A 119 -3.31 -25.90 -12.88
C PRO A 119 -4.07 -26.07 -11.54
N GLY A 120 -4.46 -24.96 -10.92
CA GLY A 120 -5.16 -25.00 -9.62
C GLY A 120 -4.29 -25.22 -8.38
N ALA A 121 -2.98 -25.52 -8.51
CA ALA A 121 -2.08 -25.74 -7.36
C ALA A 121 -1.80 -24.50 -6.49
N GLY A 122 -2.47 -23.36 -6.73
CA GLY A 122 -2.30 -22.15 -5.92
C GLY A 122 -1.03 -21.35 -6.19
N LYS A 123 -0.36 -21.54 -7.34
CA LYS A 123 0.87 -20.79 -7.72
C LYS A 123 0.69 -19.28 -7.63
N THR A 124 -0.45 -18.76 -8.09
CA THR A 124 -0.76 -17.32 -8.04
C THR A 124 -0.93 -16.82 -6.60
N ILE A 125 -1.56 -17.62 -5.73
CA ILE A 125 -1.67 -17.32 -4.30
C ILE A 125 -0.27 -17.33 -3.66
N LEU A 126 0.58 -18.29 -4.01
CA LEU A 126 1.96 -18.37 -3.54
C LEU A 126 2.79 -17.14 -3.96
N ALA A 127 2.69 -16.73 -5.22
CA ALA A 127 3.34 -15.53 -5.74
C ALA A 127 2.88 -14.27 -4.99
N SER A 128 1.57 -14.12 -4.76
CA SER A 128 1.04 -12.98 -3.98
C SER A 128 1.59 -12.96 -2.54
N TYR A 129 1.80 -14.12 -1.93
CA TYR A 129 2.38 -14.23 -0.60
C TYR A 129 3.85 -13.82 -0.57
N ILE A 130 4.63 -14.28 -1.56
CA ILE A 130 6.03 -13.88 -1.73
C ILE A 130 6.13 -12.36 -1.95
N ILE A 131 5.32 -11.80 -2.85
CA ILE A 131 5.31 -10.35 -3.13
C ILE A 131 5.01 -9.57 -1.85
N ASN A 132 3.95 -9.94 -1.12
CA ASN A 132 3.61 -9.28 0.14
C ASN A 132 4.75 -9.37 1.16
N HIS A 133 5.44 -10.52 1.26
CA HIS A 133 6.60 -10.66 2.13
C HIS A 133 7.74 -9.71 1.74
N LEU A 134 8.03 -9.59 0.45
CA LEU A 134 9.09 -8.71 -0.06
C LEU A 134 8.73 -7.24 0.15
N GLU A 135 7.47 -6.85 -0.11
CA GLU A 135 6.99 -5.48 0.14
C GLU A 135 7.13 -5.07 1.61
N GLN A 136 6.88 -6.00 2.55
CA GLN A 136 7.00 -5.74 3.99
C GLN A 136 8.44 -5.68 4.50
N LYS A 137 9.39 -6.30 3.79
CA LYS A 137 10.80 -6.41 4.22
C LYS A 137 11.78 -5.60 3.38
N LYS A 138 11.32 -4.93 2.33
CA LYS A 138 12.19 -4.13 1.46
C LYS A 138 12.79 -2.96 2.23
N ALA A 139 14.03 -2.59 1.88
CA ALA A 139 14.62 -1.33 2.29
C ALA A 139 13.96 -0.15 1.53
N ASP A 140 14.15 1.07 2.03
CA ASP A 140 13.54 2.28 1.44
C ASP A 140 14.01 2.57 0.02
N ASP A 141 15.22 2.14 -0.34
CA ASP A 141 15.83 2.28 -1.66
C ASP A 141 15.53 1.10 -2.60
N VAL A 142 14.80 0.09 -2.12
CA VAL A 142 14.42 -1.10 -2.90
C VAL A 142 12.94 -1.03 -3.29
N ALA A 143 12.67 -1.30 -4.56
CA ALA A 143 11.32 -1.43 -5.10
C ALA A 143 11.01 -2.89 -5.44
N VAL A 144 9.74 -3.28 -5.25
CA VAL A 144 9.21 -4.60 -5.65
C VAL A 144 8.16 -4.35 -6.72
N ALA A 145 8.42 -4.81 -7.94
CA ALA A 145 7.51 -4.65 -9.07
C ALA A 145 7.08 -6.02 -9.60
N TYR A 146 5.83 -6.12 -10.03
CA TYR A 146 5.23 -7.39 -10.44
C TYR A 146 4.13 -7.20 -11.49
N VAL A 147 3.83 -8.26 -12.23
CA VAL A 147 2.74 -8.31 -13.21
C VAL A 147 1.97 -9.62 -13.06
N TYR A 148 0.67 -9.57 -13.36
CA TYR A 148 -0.18 -10.77 -13.45
C TYR A 148 -0.70 -10.90 -14.87
N CYS A 149 -0.20 -11.90 -15.59
CA CYS A 149 -0.62 -12.15 -16.96
C CYS A 149 -1.92 -12.97 -16.99
N SER A 150 -2.91 -12.48 -17.75
CA SER A 150 -4.22 -13.11 -17.95
C SER A 150 -4.49 -13.31 -19.44
N TYR A 151 -4.83 -14.53 -19.84
CA TYR A 151 -5.20 -14.83 -21.22
C TYR A 151 -6.48 -14.12 -21.67
N MET A 152 -7.32 -13.66 -20.73
CA MET A 152 -8.57 -12.95 -21.03
C MET A 152 -8.34 -11.46 -21.34
N GLU A 153 -7.17 -10.92 -21.00
CA GLU A 153 -6.84 -9.50 -21.11
C GLU A 153 -5.76 -9.24 -22.18
N GLN A 154 -5.59 -10.15 -23.14
CA GLN A 154 -4.51 -10.03 -24.15
C GLN A 154 -4.54 -8.72 -24.95
N SER A 155 -5.72 -8.13 -25.14
CA SER A 155 -5.87 -6.85 -25.85
C SER A 155 -5.27 -5.67 -25.07
N THR A 156 -5.27 -5.72 -23.74
CA THR A 156 -4.74 -4.66 -22.87
C THR A 156 -3.35 -5.00 -22.33
N GLN A 157 -3.06 -6.28 -22.06
CA GLN A 157 -1.77 -6.77 -21.57
C GLN A 157 -0.75 -7.00 -22.69
N THR A 158 -0.58 -5.99 -23.53
CA THR A 158 0.51 -5.96 -24.51
C THR A 158 1.86 -5.89 -23.79
N VAL A 159 2.93 -6.35 -24.45
CA VAL A 159 4.30 -6.26 -23.89
C VAL A 159 4.63 -4.83 -23.47
N TYR A 160 4.25 -3.84 -24.28
CA TYR A 160 4.43 -2.42 -23.98
C TYR A 160 3.72 -2.04 -22.67
N ASN A 161 2.42 -2.36 -22.54
CA ASN A 161 1.65 -2.00 -21.35
C ASN A 161 2.15 -2.73 -20.09
N LEU A 162 2.61 -3.98 -20.21
CA LEU A 162 3.21 -4.72 -19.10
C LEU A 162 4.51 -4.07 -18.62
N ILE A 163 5.44 -3.74 -19.53
CA ILE A 163 6.68 -3.05 -19.17
C ILE A 163 6.37 -1.66 -18.58
N ALA A 164 5.46 -0.91 -19.20
CA ALA A 164 5.06 0.40 -18.72
C ALA A 164 4.37 0.32 -17.34
N SER A 165 3.65 -0.76 -17.04
CA SER A 165 3.07 -1.00 -15.70
C SER A 165 4.11 -1.30 -14.63
N LEU A 166 5.25 -1.91 -15.00
CA LEU A 166 6.37 -2.09 -14.08
C LEU A 166 7.02 -0.75 -13.79
N LEU A 167 7.26 0.08 -14.82
CA LEU A 167 7.76 1.45 -14.65
C LEU A 167 6.82 2.29 -13.77
N LYS A 168 5.50 2.18 -14.00
CA LYS A 168 4.47 2.81 -13.17
C LYS A 168 4.66 2.48 -11.69
N GLN A 169 4.84 1.20 -11.34
CA GLN A 169 5.08 0.77 -9.96
C GLN A 169 6.36 1.38 -9.38
N LEU A 170 7.45 1.39 -10.13
CA LEU A 170 8.74 1.95 -9.68
C LEU A 170 8.66 3.46 -9.39
N VAL A 171 7.96 4.21 -10.24
CA VAL A 171 7.77 5.66 -10.07
C VAL A 171 6.88 5.97 -8.86
N GLN A 172 5.86 5.14 -8.61
CA GLN A 172 5.00 5.27 -7.44
C GLN A 172 5.72 4.93 -6.13
N ASP A 173 6.62 3.93 -6.14
CA ASP A 173 7.27 3.42 -4.93
C ASP A 173 8.57 4.14 -4.55
N SER A 174 9.16 4.95 -5.45
CA SER A 174 10.44 5.60 -5.17
C SER A 174 10.45 7.08 -5.53
N LEU A 175 10.61 7.92 -4.50
CA LEU A 175 10.75 9.38 -4.64
C LEU A 175 11.85 9.79 -5.64
N PRO A 176 13.07 9.21 -5.60
CA PRO A 176 14.18 9.61 -6.47
C PRO A 176 14.03 9.19 -7.93
N THR A 177 13.25 8.15 -8.22
CA THR A 177 13.09 7.65 -9.60
C THR A 177 12.22 8.59 -10.43
N PHE A 178 11.17 9.17 -9.82
CA PHE A 178 10.33 10.15 -10.49
C PHE A 178 11.15 11.37 -11.00
N ASP A 179 12.00 11.92 -10.14
CA ASP A 179 12.81 13.10 -10.47
C ASP A 179 13.83 12.80 -11.58
N ARG A 180 14.32 11.56 -11.68
CA ARG A 180 15.25 11.14 -12.74
C ARG A 180 14.57 10.91 -14.08
N VAL A 181 13.32 10.45 -14.08
CA VAL A 181 12.55 10.19 -15.30
C VAL A 181 11.96 11.50 -15.86
N LYS A 182 11.54 12.43 -15.00
CA LYS A 182 10.98 13.73 -15.41
C LYS A 182 12.01 14.64 -16.11
N ASN A 183 13.29 14.53 -15.75
CA ASN A 183 14.36 15.42 -16.22
C ASN A 183 15.04 14.98 -17.53
N LYS A 184 14.38 14.16 -18.36
CA LYS A 184 14.85 13.78 -19.70
C LYS A 184 13.80 14.09 -20.74
#